data_AF-A0A496A1W9-F1
#
_entry.id   AF-A0A496A1W9-F1
#
_cell.length_a   1.000
_cell.length_b   1.000
_cell.length_c   1.000
_cell.angle_alpha   90.00
_cell.angle_beta   90.00
_cell.angle_gamma   90.00
#
_symmetry.space_group_name_H-M   'P 1'
#
loop_
_entity.id
_entity.type
_entity.pdbx_description
1 polymer ?
#
loop_
_entity_poly.entity_id
_entity_poly.type
_entity_poly.pdbx_seq_one_letter_code
_entity_poly.pdbx_strand_id
1 'polypeptide(L)'
;MINLCNALNSLTRLQVHAHWEPIADSTFRMHQMFPEHIELFDLSPTQPIKEYQTDAFNAFLPLSTVTVGDVWELDANSIVSFLHQFHPGATADLGYGEEGAFACLRANSSDYAEIVFRFHAEFTLKSAVYQEWQAENDEGESEARFIPSQFVGKVLINLKNRTVRTFSLALPARNTNVDLNAYGGADMVFVPRMELLAADEADQDEISWDAALTTEETRRALELKFYKFAEIDWLPVDEAVTQAKASNRPIHAILVWGCLDDESC
;
A
#
# COMPACT_ATOMS: atom_id res chain seq x y z
N MET A 1 -16.96 21.22 1.43
CA MET A 1 -16.01 20.95 2.53
C MET A 1 -16.73 20.11 3.57
N ILE A 2 -16.13 19.02 4.02
CA ILE A 2 -16.72 18.05 4.95
C ILE A 2 -15.82 17.88 6.18
N ASN A 3 -16.40 17.70 7.36
CA ASN A 3 -15.66 17.37 8.58
C ASN A 3 -15.72 15.86 8.82
N LEU A 4 -14.57 15.19 8.71
CA LEU A 4 -14.47 13.74 8.91
C LEU A 4 -13.80 13.35 10.23
N CYS A 5 -13.33 14.29 11.05
CA CYS A 5 -12.54 14.00 12.26
C CYS A 5 -13.27 13.12 13.29
N ASN A 6 -14.60 13.07 13.21
CA ASN A 6 -15.44 12.22 14.03
C ASN A 6 -16.47 11.46 13.17
N ALA A 7 -16.19 11.18 11.90
CA ALA A 7 -17.16 10.51 11.03
C ALA A 7 -17.52 9.10 11.52
N LEU A 8 -16.66 8.48 12.32
CA LEU A 8 -16.83 7.13 12.85
C LEU A 8 -16.87 7.17 14.39
N ASN A 9 -17.94 6.63 14.98
CA ASN A 9 -18.05 6.52 16.44
C ASN A 9 -19.05 5.45 16.92
N SER A 10 -19.41 4.51 16.04
CA SER A 10 -20.37 3.46 16.34
C SER A 10 -19.70 2.29 17.08
N LEU A 11 -20.47 1.62 17.95
CA LEU A 11 -20.08 0.33 18.56
C LEU A 11 -20.17 -0.85 17.58
N THR A 12 -20.54 -0.59 16.32
CA THR A 12 -20.54 -1.58 15.26
C THR A 12 -19.15 -2.14 15.03
N ARG A 13 -19.11 -3.42 14.69
CA ARG A 13 -17.90 -4.12 14.33
C ARG A 13 -17.97 -4.52 12.88
N LEU A 14 -16.81 -4.50 12.23
CA LEU A 14 -16.65 -4.94 10.87
C LEU A 14 -15.71 -6.14 10.86
N GLN A 15 -16.13 -7.24 10.22
CA GLN A 15 -15.27 -8.38 9.99
C GLN A 15 -14.37 -8.11 8.79
N VAL A 16 -13.06 -8.06 9.04
CA VAL A 16 -12.04 -7.90 8.01
C VAL A 16 -11.47 -9.27 7.69
N HIS A 17 -11.51 -9.63 6.41
CA HIS A 17 -11.00 -10.87 5.85
C HIS A 17 -9.63 -10.63 5.24
N ALA A 18 -8.64 -11.40 5.64
CA ALA A 18 -7.29 -11.36 5.10
C ALA A 18 -7.07 -12.51 4.12
N HIS A 19 -6.48 -12.19 2.97
CA HIS A 19 -6.01 -13.14 1.98
C HIS A 19 -4.54 -12.86 1.72
N TRP A 20 -3.70 -13.89 1.72
CA TRP A 20 -2.29 -13.82 1.33
C TRP A 20 -1.99 -15.15 0.64
N GLU A 21 -1.82 -15.09 -0.67
CA GLU A 21 -1.47 -16.24 -1.51
C GLU A 21 0.05 -16.44 -1.55
N PRO A 22 0.53 -17.67 -1.76
CA PRO A 22 1.96 -17.93 -1.90
C PRO A 22 2.59 -17.17 -3.06
N ILE A 23 3.90 -16.99 -2.99
CA ILE A 23 4.69 -16.41 -4.09
C ILE A 23 4.52 -17.27 -5.35
N ALA A 24 4.03 -16.67 -6.44
CA ALA A 24 3.77 -17.37 -7.69
C ALA A 24 4.90 -17.23 -8.72
N ASP A 25 5.68 -16.15 -8.63
CA ASP A 25 6.85 -15.94 -9.48
C ASP A 25 7.95 -15.17 -8.73
N SER A 26 9.19 -15.33 -9.17
CA SER A 26 10.36 -14.70 -8.56
C SER A 26 11.50 -14.60 -9.56
N THR A 27 12.22 -13.48 -9.56
CA THR A 27 13.28 -13.21 -10.53
C THR A 27 14.50 -14.10 -10.33
N PHE A 28 14.97 -14.24 -9.08
CA PHE A 28 16.17 -14.99 -8.74
C PHE A 28 15.90 -16.37 -8.18
N ARG A 29 14.62 -16.72 -7.96
CA ARG A 29 14.19 -18.06 -7.53
C ARG A 29 14.81 -18.48 -6.21
N MET A 30 14.90 -17.57 -5.25
CA MET A 30 15.42 -17.86 -3.91
C MET A 30 14.73 -19.08 -3.27
N HIS A 31 13.42 -19.24 -3.50
CA HIS A 31 12.64 -20.40 -3.02
C HIS A 31 13.14 -21.76 -3.55
N GLN A 32 13.82 -21.80 -4.70
CA GLN A 32 14.41 -23.02 -5.27
C GLN A 32 15.84 -23.25 -4.79
N MET A 33 16.54 -22.17 -4.42
CA MET A 33 17.91 -22.23 -3.90
C MET A 33 17.94 -22.66 -2.43
N PHE A 34 16.91 -22.29 -1.66
CA PHE A 34 16.77 -22.59 -0.23
C PHE A 34 15.43 -23.30 0.06
N PRO A 35 15.19 -24.50 -0.51
CA PRO A 35 13.92 -25.21 -0.35
C PRO A 35 13.63 -25.63 1.09
N GLU A 36 14.65 -25.73 1.94
CA GLU A 36 14.55 -26.01 3.37
C GLU A 36 13.95 -24.86 4.20
N HIS A 37 13.87 -23.64 3.64
CA HIS A 37 13.34 -22.44 4.30
C HIS A 37 11.95 -22.05 3.78
N ILE A 38 11.10 -23.06 3.54
CA ILE A 38 9.77 -22.89 2.91
C ILE A 38 8.88 -21.89 3.66
N GLU A 39 9.06 -21.73 4.96
CA GLU A 39 8.32 -20.79 5.81
C GLU A 39 8.54 -19.31 5.45
N LEU A 40 9.59 -18.97 4.70
CA LEU A 40 9.79 -17.63 4.16
C LEU A 40 9.06 -17.40 2.83
N PHE A 41 8.59 -18.47 2.18
CA PHE A 41 8.02 -18.42 0.83
C PHE A 41 6.56 -18.86 0.75
N ASP A 42 6.09 -19.70 1.68
CA ASP A 42 4.70 -20.17 1.81
C ASP A 42 3.97 -19.42 2.93
N LEU A 43 3.86 -18.10 2.76
CA LEU A 43 3.26 -17.19 3.72
C LEU A 43 1.73 -17.21 3.61
N SER A 44 1.06 -17.06 4.76
CA SER A 44 -0.39 -16.94 4.85
C SER A 44 -0.78 -16.02 6.00
N PRO A 45 -2.02 -15.49 6.04
CA PRO A 45 -2.42 -14.58 7.10
C PRO A 45 -2.44 -15.27 8.47
N THR A 46 -1.81 -14.64 9.46
CA THR A 46 -1.84 -15.09 10.85
C THR A 46 -3.26 -15.11 11.42
N GLN A 47 -4.12 -14.19 10.96
CA GLN A 47 -5.51 -14.07 11.36
C GLN A 47 -6.40 -13.89 10.13
N PRO A 48 -6.86 -14.98 9.47
CA PRO A 48 -7.65 -14.88 8.24
C PRO A 48 -8.94 -14.03 8.38
N ILE A 49 -9.51 -13.94 9.59
CA ILE A 49 -10.66 -13.10 9.91
C ILE A 49 -10.41 -12.40 11.25
N LYS A 50 -10.65 -11.10 11.33
CA LYS A 50 -10.59 -10.32 12.57
C LYS A 50 -11.68 -9.25 12.60
N GLU A 51 -12.28 -9.08 13.77
CA GLU A 51 -13.24 -7.99 14.01
C GLU A 51 -12.52 -6.72 14.43
N TYR A 52 -12.87 -5.61 13.79
CA TYR A 52 -12.43 -4.27 14.17
C TYR A 52 -13.64 -3.45 14.60
N GLN A 53 -13.48 -2.69 15.68
CA GLN A 53 -14.45 -1.65 16.01
C GLN A 53 -14.35 -0.53 14.97
N THR A 54 -15.46 0.17 14.76
CA THR A 54 -15.55 1.19 13.72
C THR A 54 -14.53 2.34 13.96
N ASP A 55 -14.23 2.65 15.22
CA ASP A 55 -13.25 3.67 15.59
C ASP A 55 -11.80 3.31 15.23
N ALA A 56 -11.46 2.03 15.03
CA ALA A 56 -10.15 1.62 14.52
C ALA A 56 -9.85 2.22 13.15
N PHE A 57 -10.89 2.46 12.33
CA PHE A 57 -10.76 3.09 11.02
C PHE A 57 -10.60 4.62 11.08
N ASN A 58 -10.62 5.22 12.28
CA ASN A 58 -10.20 6.62 12.45
C ASN A 58 -8.75 6.85 12.01
N ALA A 59 -7.94 5.78 11.96
CA ALA A 59 -6.59 5.79 11.41
C ALA A 59 -6.50 6.35 9.98
N PHE A 60 -7.59 6.34 9.22
CA PHE A 60 -7.65 6.80 7.84
C PHE A 60 -8.27 8.21 7.68
N LEU A 61 -8.78 8.81 8.76
CA LEU A 61 -9.54 10.07 8.69
C LEU A 61 -8.63 11.29 8.85
N PRO A 62 -8.95 12.43 8.20
CA PRO A 62 -8.21 13.67 8.40
C PRO A 62 -8.52 14.30 9.76
N LEU A 63 -7.53 15.00 10.33
CA LEU A 63 -7.68 15.79 11.56
C LEU A 63 -8.30 17.17 11.34
N SER A 64 -8.60 17.52 10.08
CA SER A 64 -9.24 18.78 9.70
C SER A 64 -10.38 18.55 8.71
N THR A 65 -11.14 19.62 8.46
CA THR A 65 -12.07 19.65 7.34
C THR A 65 -11.34 19.53 6.00
N VAL A 66 -11.93 18.78 5.07
CA VAL A 66 -11.36 18.50 3.75
C VAL A 66 -12.40 18.69 2.64
N THR A 67 -11.93 18.78 1.41
CA THR A 67 -12.68 18.82 0.15
C THR A 67 -12.19 17.71 -0.76
N VAL A 68 -12.99 17.34 -1.76
CA VAL A 68 -12.61 16.30 -2.72
C VAL A 68 -11.29 16.70 -3.40
N GLY A 69 -10.31 15.80 -3.38
CA GLY A 69 -8.94 16.03 -3.86
C GLY A 69 -7.94 16.50 -2.81
N ASP A 70 -8.38 16.85 -1.59
CA ASP A 70 -7.44 17.12 -0.50
C ASP A 70 -6.71 15.83 -0.11
N VAL A 71 -5.40 15.95 0.11
CA VAL A 71 -4.51 14.86 0.50
C VAL A 71 -3.88 15.18 1.86
N TRP A 72 -3.87 14.21 2.77
CA TRP A 72 -3.28 14.32 4.09
C TRP A 72 -2.39 13.12 4.41
N GLU A 73 -1.46 13.34 5.34
CA GLU A 73 -0.60 12.30 5.91
C GLU A 73 -1.38 11.48 6.94
N LEU A 74 -1.12 10.18 6.96
CA LEU A 74 -1.68 9.23 7.91
C LEU A 74 -0.61 8.83 8.92
N ASP A 75 -1.05 8.49 10.14
CA ASP A 75 -0.18 7.80 11.08
C ASP A 75 -0.01 6.34 10.65
N ALA A 76 1.12 6.03 10.02
CA ALA A 76 1.41 4.69 9.51
C ALA A 76 1.38 3.63 10.63
N ASN A 77 1.78 3.97 11.86
CA ASN A 77 1.74 3.03 12.99
C ASN A 77 0.31 2.61 13.36
N SER A 78 -0.65 3.53 13.22
CA SER A 78 -2.06 3.21 13.40
C SER A 78 -2.58 2.22 12.35
N ILE A 79 -2.06 2.30 11.11
CA ILE A 79 -2.42 1.39 10.00
C ILE A 79 -1.75 0.03 10.15
N VAL A 80 -0.50 -0.04 10.64
CA VAL A 80 0.23 -1.29 10.90
C VAL A 80 -0.56 -2.26 11.78
N SER A 81 -1.41 -1.75 12.68
CA SER A 81 -2.30 -2.57 13.51
C SER A 81 -3.24 -3.49 12.70
N PHE A 82 -3.60 -3.09 11.46
CA PHE A 82 -4.35 -3.91 10.51
C PHE A 82 -3.46 -4.95 9.83
N LEU A 83 -2.21 -4.59 9.51
CA LEU A 83 -1.24 -5.51 8.89
C LEU A 83 -0.80 -6.65 9.81
N HIS A 84 -0.92 -6.51 11.12
CA HIS A 84 -0.76 -7.64 12.06
C HIS A 84 -1.73 -8.81 11.80
N GLN A 85 -2.81 -8.57 11.05
CA GLN A 85 -3.68 -9.63 10.58
C GLN A 85 -2.97 -10.58 9.59
N PHE A 86 -2.06 -10.03 8.79
CA PHE A 86 -1.17 -10.80 7.93
C PHE A 86 -0.04 -11.43 8.73
N HIS A 87 0.77 -10.62 9.42
CA HIS A 87 1.92 -11.12 10.17
C HIS A 87 2.32 -10.16 11.30
N PRO A 88 2.67 -10.64 12.51
CA PRO A 88 3.01 -9.79 13.65
C PRO A 88 4.31 -8.98 13.48
N GLY A 89 5.13 -9.33 12.49
CA GLY A 89 6.34 -8.59 12.13
C GLY A 89 6.11 -7.38 11.22
N ALA A 90 4.86 -6.97 10.99
CA ALA A 90 4.55 -5.78 10.18
C ALA A 90 5.09 -4.50 10.85
N THR A 91 5.68 -3.61 10.08
CA THR A 91 6.19 -2.31 10.54
C THR A 91 6.11 -1.27 9.43
N ALA A 92 5.96 0.00 9.82
CA ALA A 92 6.06 1.15 8.91
C ALA A 92 7.46 1.80 8.91
N ASP A 93 8.32 1.40 9.85
CA ASP A 93 9.75 1.77 9.88
C ASP A 93 10.48 0.88 8.88
N LEU A 94 10.81 1.44 7.72
CA LEU A 94 11.39 0.68 6.63
C LEU A 94 12.90 0.61 6.77
N GLY A 95 13.48 -0.57 6.59
CA GLY A 95 14.95 -0.68 6.54
C GLY A 95 15.54 0.03 5.32
N TYR A 96 14.78 0.05 4.22
CA TYR A 96 15.14 0.63 2.92
C TYR A 96 13.87 1.10 2.20
N GLY A 97 14.00 2.09 1.33
CA GLY A 97 12.90 2.60 0.51
C GLY A 97 12.33 3.92 1.02
N GLU A 98 11.32 4.43 0.31
CA GLU A 98 10.63 5.65 0.69
C GLU A 98 9.51 5.36 1.70
N GLU A 99 9.56 5.99 2.86
CA GLU A 99 8.49 5.90 3.84
C GLU A 99 7.33 6.83 3.48
N GLY A 100 6.11 6.44 3.86
CA GLY A 100 4.98 7.35 3.85
C GLY A 100 3.64 6.65 3.86
N ALA A 101 2.65 7.36 4.38
CA ALA A 101 1.26 6.95 4.35
C ALA A 101 0.41 8.19 4.07
N PHE A 102 -0.32 8.19 2.96
CA PHE A 102 -1.15 9.33 2.56
C PHE A 102 -2.55 8.85 2.15
N ALA A 103 -3.54 9.69 2.45
CA ALA A 103 -4.93 9.51 2.03
C ALA A 103 -5.41 10.72 1.26
N CYS A 104 -6.36 10.47 0.36
CA CYS A 104 -7.06 11.45 -0.44
C CYS A 104 -8.57 11.27 -0.28
N LEU A 105 -9.30 12.38 -0.12
CA LEU A 105 -10.76 12.34 -0.22
C LEU A 105 -11.12 12.22 -1.70
N ARG A 106 -11.50 11.02 -2.14
CA ARG A 106 -11.84 10.73 -3.54
C ARG A 106 -13.21 11.27 -3.91
N ALA A 107 -14.20 11.04 -3.06
CA ALA A 107 -15.58 11.42 -3.34
C ALA A 107 -16.38 11.69 -2.07
N ASN A 108 -17.43 12.50 -2.18
CA ASN A 108 -18.39 12.69 -1.10
C ASN A 108 -19.81 12.96 -1.62
N SER A 109 -20.77 12.75 -0.73
CA SER A 109 -22.15 13.21 -0.83
C SER A 109 -22.64 13.65 0.55
N SER A 110 -23.92 13.96 0.69
CA SER A 110 -24.53 14.18 2.01
C SER A 110 -24.42 12.96 2.94
N ASP A 111 -24.32 11.76 2.37
CA ASP A 111 -24.51 10.50 3.09
C ASP A 111 -23.26 9.63 3.14
N TYR A 112 -22.34 9.82 2.18
CA TYR A 112 -21.15 9.00 2.04
C TYR A 112 -19.88 9.82 1.83
N ALA A 113 -18.76 9.28 2.28
CA ALA A 113 -17.43 9.77 1.94
C ALA A 113 -16.54 8.58 1.58
N GLU A 114 -15.79 8.70 0.48
CA GLU A 114 -14.82 7.69 0.06
C GLU A 114 -13.41 8.26 0.13
N ILE A 115 -12.58 7.60 0.93
CA ILE A 115 -11.17 7.89 1.12
C ILE A 115 -10.38 6.81 0.41
N VAL A 116 -9.42 7.22 -0.42
CA VAL A 116 -8.44 6.31 -1.03
C VAL A 116 -7.08 6.62 -0.42
N PHE A 117 -6.30 5.60 -0.13
CA PHE A 117 -5.01 5.76 0.52
C PHE A 117 -3.95 4.86 -0.10
N ARG A 118 -2.70 5.24 0.16
CA ARG A 118 -1.49 4.50 -0.19
C ARG A 118 -0.52 4.59 0.99
N PHE A 119 0.14 3.49 1.32
CA PHE A 119 1.19 3.52 2.33
C PHE A 119 2.23 2.42 2.12
N HIS A 120 3.42 2.64 2.68
CA HIS A 120 4.51 1.69 2.70
C HIS A 120 4.62 1.01 4.06
N ALA A 121 4.93 -0.28 4.03
CA ALA A 121 5.20 -1.09 5.21
C ALA A 121 5.98 -2.33 4.76
N GLU A 122 6.73 -2.91 5.69
CA GLU A 122 7.44 -4.16 5.49
C GLU A 122 7.07 -5.17 6.58
N PHE A 123 7.46 -6.43 6.36
CA PHE A 123 7.31 -7.50 7.33
C PHE A 123 8.67 -8.12 7.63
N THR A 124 9.05 -8.07 8.89
CA THR A 124 10.15 -8.88 9.41
C THR A 124 9.69 -10.32 9.56
N LEU A 125 10.30 -11.23 8.79
CA LEU A 125 10.03 -12.66 8.83
C LEU A 125 11.03 -13.36 9.75
N LYS A 126 10.53 -13.93 10.85
CA LYS A 126 11.36 -14.69 11.80
C LYS A 126 11.27 -16.17 11.48
N SER A 127 12.38 -16.75 11.04
CA SER A 127 12.54 -18.20 10.90
C SER A 127 13.75 -18.67 11.73
N ALA A 128 13.56 -19.75 12.49
CA ALA A 128 14.67 -20.40 13.21
C ALA A 128 15.70 -20.97 12.23
N VAL A 129 15.26 -21.54 11.11
CA VAL A 129 16.15 -22.13 10.10
C VAL A 129 16.96 -21.04 9.39
N TYR A 130 16.33 -19.91 9.08
CA TYR A 130 17.02 -18.73 8.56
C TYR A 130 18.07 -18.18 9.54
N GLN A 131 17.73 -18.13 10.84
CA GLN A 131 18.66 -17.66 11.88
C GLN A 131 19.87 -18.58 12.04
N GLU A 132 19.68 -19.90 11.94
CA GLU A 132 20.78 -20.87 11.93
C GLU A 132 21.68 -20.68 10.71
N TRP A 133 21.09 -20.52 9.52
CA TRP A 133 21.83 -20.21 8.29
C TRP A 133 22.65 -18.91 8.44
N GLN A 134 22.05 -17.85 9.00
CA GLN A 134 22.72 -16.57 9.16
C GLN A 134 23.93 -16.68 10.10
N ALA A 135 23.80 -17.42 11.21
CA ALA A 135 24.87 -17.60 12.18
C ALA A 135 26.09 -18.33 11.60
N GLU A 136 25.89 -19.15 10.56
CA GLU A 136 26.95 -19.88 9.87
C GLU A 136 27.62 -19.10 8.74
N ASN A 137 26.96 -18.07 8.20
CA ASN A 137 27.39 -17.39 6.97
C ASN A 137 27.95 -15.97 7.18
N ASP A 138 27.81 -15.33 8.36
CA ASP A 138 28.31 -13.97 8.71
C ASP A 138 28.13 -12.90 7.60
N GLU A 139 27.14 -13.10 6.73
CA GLU A 139 26.86 -12.28 5.56
C GLU A 139 25.34 -12.05 5.50
N GLY A 140 24.93 -10.79 5.49
CA GLY A 140 23.52 -10.39 5.32
C GLY A 140 22.79 -9.95 6.59
N GLU A 141 21.51 -9.62 6.41
CA GLU A 141 20.65 -9.13 7.49
C GLU A 141 20.25 -10.24 8.47
N SER A 142 20.14 -9.88 9.75
CA SER A 142 19.80 -10.81 10.83
C SER A 142 18.41 -11.43 10.70
N GLU A 143 17.53 -10.82 9.90
CA GLU A 143 16.15 -11.24 9.70
C GLU A 143 15.81 -11.10 8.22
N ALA A 144 14.99 -12.01 7.69
CA ALA A 144 14.48 -11.88 6.33
C ALA A 144 13.40 -10.78 6.30
N ARG A 145 13.38 -9.95 5.27
CA ARG A 145 12.38 -8.90 5.10
C ARG A 145 11.54 -9.16 3.87
N PHE A 146 10.23 -9.08 4.05
CA PHE A 146 9.25 -9.11 2.97
C PHE A 146 8.67 -7.71 2.84
N ILE A 147 9.00 -7.04 1.75
CA ILE A 147 8.81 -5.61 1.55
C ILE A 147 7.85 -5.43 0.37
N PRO A 148 6.53 -5.34 0.62
CA PRO A 148 5.59 -4.82 -0.35
C PRO A 148 6.09 -3.51 -0.95
N SER A 149 6.09 -3.42 -2.27
CA SER A 149 6.31 -2.16 -3.00
C SER A 149 5.48 -1.04 -2.39
N GLN A 150 4.18 -1.30 -2.19
CA GLN A 150 3.22 -0.45 -1.49
C GLN A 150 1.94 -1.22 -1.21
N PHE A 151 1.12 -0.67 -0.33
CA PHE A 151 -0.30 -1.01 -0.23
C PHE A 151 -1.16 0.14 -0.75
N VAL A 152 -2.23 -0.21 -1.45
CA VAL A 152 -3.28 0.71 -1.87
C VAL A 152 -4.61 0.27 -1.27
N GLY A 153 -5.47 1.22 -0.91
CA GLY A 153 -6.72 0.89 -0.26
C GLY A 153 -7.77 1.97 -0.31
N LYS A 154 -8.95 1.63 0.20
CA LYS A 154 -10.09 2.53 0.30
C LYS A 154 -10.89 2.29 1.58
N VAL A 155 -11.46 3.37 2.11
CA VAL A 155 -12.48 3.36 3.16
C VAL A 155 -13.70 4.11 2.65
N LEU A 156 -14.82 3.41 2.56
CA LEU A 156 -16.12 4.01 2.26
C LEU A 156 -16.91 4.13 3.56
N ILE A 157 -17.28 5.36 3.91
CA ILE A 157 -17.93 5.69 5.17
C ILE A 157 -19.39 6.05 4.91
N ASN A 158 -20.29 5.46 5.69
CA ASN A 158 -21.67 5.94 5.81
C ASN A 158 -21.73 7.01 6.90
N LEU A 159 -21.96 8.26 6.50
CA LEU A 159 -21.97 9.42 7.38
C LEU A 159 -23.24 9.50 8.24
N LYS A 160 -24.36 8.93 7.78
CA LYS A 160 -25.62 8.88 8.53
C LYS A 160 -25.49 7.96 9.74
N ASN A 161 -24.96 6.76 9.51
CA ASN A 161 -24.84 5.72 10.52
C ASN A 161 -23.50 5.79 11.28
N ARG A 162 -22.55 6.57 10.76
CA ARG A 162 -21.18 6.73 11.30
C ARG A 162 -20.45 5.39 11.37
N THR A 163 -20.60 4.61 10.29
CA THR A 163 -20.05 3.27 10.09
C THR A 163 -19.16 3.21 8.86
N VAL A 164 -18.31 2.19 8.79
CA VAL A 164 -17.59 1.85 7.57
C VAL A 164 -18.47 0.90 6.76
N ARG A 165 -18.79 1.30 5.53
CA ARG A 165 -19.55 0.49 4.58
C ARG A 165 -18.66 -0.51 3.86
N THR A 166 -17.50 -0.08 3.36
CA THR A 166 -16.49 -1.00 2.81
C THR A 166 -15.09 -0.56 3.18
N PHE A 167 -14.21 -1.54 3.31
CA PHE A 167 -12.78 -1.36 3.49
C PHE A 167 -12.04 -2.31 2.54
N SER A 168 -11.01 -1.80 1.88
CA SER A 168 -10.04 -2.65 1.21
C SER A 168 -8.64 -2.11 1.36
N LEU A 169 -7.68 -3.01 1.43
CA LEU A 169 -6.24 -2.75 1.41
C LEU A 169 -5.60 -3.91 0.65
N ALA A 170 -4.80 -3.65 -0.37
CA ALA A 170 -4.21 -4.69 -1.19
C ALA A 170 -2.86 -4.26 -1.78
N LEU A 171 -2.06 -5.24 -2.20
CA LEU A 171 -0.95 -4.97 -3.12
C LEU A 171 -1.49 -4.38 -4.44
N PRO A 172 -0.78 -3.43 -5.07
CA PRO A 172 -1.15 -2.95 -6.39
C PRO A 172 -1.01 -4.06 -7.45
N ALA A 173 -1.81 -3.96 -8.51
CA ALA A 173 -1.68 -4.85 -9.66
C ALA A 173 -0.42 -4.47 -10.48
N ARG A 174 0.67 -5.21 -10.27
CA ARG A 174 1.97 -5.05 -10.94
C ARG A 174 2.59 -6.42 -11.28
N ASN A 175 3.65 -6.43 -12.09
CA ASN A 175 4.34 -7.66 -12.50
C ASN A 175 5.17 -8.28 -11.36
N THR A 176 5.81 -7.44 -10.57
CA THR A 176 6.39 -7.76 -9.26
C THR A 176 5.80 -6.77 -8.27
N ASN A 177 5.55 -7.20 -7.04
CA ASN A 177 4.88 -6.37 -6.05
C ASN A 177 5.49 -6.43 -4.65
N VAL A 178 6.52 -7.26 -4.46
CA VAL A 178 7.23 -7.45 -3.19
C VAL A 178 8.72 -7.67 -3.47
N ASP A 179 9.59 -7.11 -2.62
CA ASP A 179 10.97 -7.57 -2.46
C ASP A 179 11.09 -8.51 -1.28
N LEU A 180 11.85 -9.57 -1.49
CA LEU A 180 12.26 -10.47 -0.43
C LEU A 180 13.77 -10.32 -0.23
N ASN A 181 14.15 -9.67 0.87
CA ASN A 181 15.54 -9.54 1.27
C ASN A 181 15.88 -10.67 2.25
N ALA A 182 16.73 -11.59 1.79
CA ALA A 182 17.18 -12.73 2.56
C ALA A 182 18.52 -13.23 2.00
N TYR A 183 19.30 -13.94 2.82
CA TYR A 183 20.54 -14.59 2.40
C TYR A 183 21.62 -13.62 1.85
N GLY A 184 21.64 -12.38 2.35
CA GLY A 184 22.53 -11.34 1.86
C GLY A 184 22.20 -10.82 0.45
N GLY A 185 21.01 -11.13 -0.09
CA GLY A 185 20.52 -10.64 -1.37
C GLY A 185 19.06 -10.21 -1.33
N ALA A 186 18.56 -9.79 -2.50
CA ALA A 186 17.16 -9.41 -2.73
C ALA A 186 16.58 -10.25 -3.88
N ASP A 187 15.31 -10.64 -3.76
CA ASP A 187 14.53 -11.23 -4.84
C ASP A 187 13.24 -10.46 -5.07
N MET A 188 12.97 -10.09 -6.33
CA MET A 188 11.73 -9.43 -6.71
C MET A 188 10.70 -10.52 -7.00
N VAL A 189 9.67 -10.57 -6.17
CA VAL A 189 8.66 -11.63 -6.20
C VAL A 189 7.27 -11.08 -6.55
N PHE A 190 6.45 -11.99 -7.06
CA PHE A 190 5.06 -11.72 -7.37
C PHE A 190 4.15 -12.55 -6.48
N VAL A 191 3.33 -11.84 -5.70
CA VAL A 191 2.28 -12.40 -4.87
C VAL A 191 0.94 -12.10 -5.54
N PRO A 192 0.19 -13.11 -6.04
CA PRO A 192 -1.00 -12.85 -6.84
C PRO A 192 -2.11 -12.12 -6.07
N ARG A 193 -2.19 -12.39 -4.76
CA ARG A 193 -3.22 -11.82 -3.90
C ARG A 193 -2.69 -11.65 -2.49
N MET A 194 -2.62 -10.40 -2.04
CA MET A 194 -2.43 -10.07 -0.63
C MET A 194 -3.29 -8.86 -0.31
N GLU A 195 -4.39 -9.08 0.44
CA GLU A 195 -5.41 -8.07 0.68
C GLU A 195 -6.20 -8.28 1.98
N LEU A 196 -6.68 -7.17 2.53
CA LEU A 196 -7.69 -7.10 3.57
C LEU A 196 -8.97 -6.56 2.95
N LEU A 197 -10.10 -7.23 3.18
CA LEU A 197 -11.40 -6.85 2.65
C LEU A 197 -12.44 -6.85 3.76
N ALA A 198 -13.35 -5.87 3.73
CA ALA A 198 -14.51 -5.87 4.58
C ALA A 198 -15.68 -5.12 3.93
N ALA A 199 -16.90 -5.57 4.19
CA ALA A 199 -18.12 -4.94 3.73
C ALA A 199 -19.21 -5.07 4.80
N ASP A 200 -19.97 -3.99 5.00
CA ASP A 200 -21.23 -4.01 5.72
C ASP A 200 -22.31 -4.47 4.76
N GLU A 201 -22.63 -5.76 4.79
CA GLU A 201 -23.62 -6.38 3.91
C GLU A 201 -25.03 -5.78 4.06
N ALA A 202 -25.31 -5.07 5.16
CA ALA A 202 -26.60 -4.43 5.39
C ALA A 202 -26.75 -3.09 4.65
N ASP A 203 -25.65 -2.43 4.28
CA ASP A 203 -25.65 -1.15 3.57
C ASP A 203 -25.37 -1.37 2.08
N GLN A 204 -26.44 -1.55 1.32
CA GLN A 204 -26.43 -1.78 -0.13
C GLN A 204 -27.01 -0.62 -0.93
N ASP A 205 -27.19 0.54 -0.29
CA ASP A 205 -27.84 1.70 -0.91
C ASP A 205 -27.03 2.21 -2.12
N GLU A 206 -27.71 2.65 -3.17
CA GLU A 206 -27.05 3.26 -4.33
C GLU A 206 -26.46 4.62 -3.95
N ILE A 207 -25.22 4.87 -4.37
CA ILE A 207 -24.51 6.11 -4.03
C ILE A 207 -24.53 7.06 -5.23
N SER A 208 -25.13 8.23 -5.03
CA SER A 208 -24.96 9.38 -5.92
C SER A 208 -23.95 10.34 -5.32
N TRP A 209 -22.83 10.57 -6.03
CA TRP A 209 -21.76 11.45 -5.58
C TRP A 209 -22.06 12.91 -5.95
N ASP A 210 -21.92 13.82 -4.98
CA ASP A 210 -22.01 15.26 -5.23
C ASP A 210 -20.73 15.79 -5.88
N ALA A 211 -19.59 15.24 -5.46
CA ALA A 211 -18.28 15.49 -6.04
C ALA A 211 -17.43 14.21 -5.99
N ALA A 212 -16.64 13.97 -7.04
CA ALA A 212 -15.76 12.82 -7.13
C ALA A 212 -14.57 13.10 -8.06
N LEU A 213 -13.38 12.65 -7.66
CA LEU A 213 -12.26 12.46 -8.56
C LEU A 213 -12.36 11.10 -9.26
N THR A 214 -11.82 11.03 -10.47
CA THR A 214 -11.52 9.77 -11.14
C THR A 214 -10.44 8.98 -10.37
N THR A 215 -10.35 7.68 -10.64
CA THR A 215 -9.29 6.83 -10.10
C THR A 215 -7.90 7.38 -10.44
N GLU A 216 -7.74 7.87 -11.68
CA GLU A 216 -6.44 8.36 -12.16
C GLU A 216 -6.04 9.68 -11.50
N GLU A 217 -6.96 10.63 -11.36
CA GLU A 217 -6.70 11.88 -10.63
C GLU A 217 -6.32 11.61 -9.17
N THR A 218 -6.97 10.64 -8.54
CA THR A 218 -6.70 10.27 -7.14
C THR A 218 -5.35 9.59 -6.99
N ARG A 219 -5.05 8.63 -7.89
CA ARG A 219 -3.75 7.96 -7.97
C ARG A 219 -2.64 8.98 -8.13
N ARG A 220 -2.82 9.93 -9.05
CA ARG A 220 -1.89 11.02 -9.32
C ARG A 220 -1.70 11.95 -8.11
N ALA A 221 -2.79 12.31 -7.43
CA ALA A 221 -2.73 13.17 -6.24
C ALA A 221 -1.93 12.52 -5.09
N LEU A 222 -2.09 11.21 -4.90
CA LEU A 222 -1.29 10.43 -3.94
C LEU A 222 0.16 10.30 -4.41
N GLU A 223 0.40 9.96 -5.67
CA GLU A 223 1.73 9.80 -6.26
C GLU A 223 2.61 11.04 -6.06
N LEU A 224 2.06 12.24 -6.26
CA LEU A 224 2.76 13.52 -6.05
C LEU A 224 3.22 13.76 -4.60
N LYS A 225 2.70 13.01 -3.62
CA LYS A 225 3.18 13.06 -2.22
C LYS A 225 4.41 12.21 -2.00
N PHE A 226 4.54 11.11 -2.72
CA PHE A 226 5.71 10.23 -2.64
C PHE A 226 6.82 10.77 -3.54
N TYR A 227 6.50 11.10 -4.79
CA TYR A 227 7.51 11.35 -5.80
C TYR A 227 7.46 12.75 -6.38
N LYS A 228 8.52 13.53 -6.15
CA LYS A 228 8.66 14.84 -6.81
C LYS A 228 8.82 14.74 -8.31
N PHE A 229 9.45 13.66 -8.82
CA PHE A 229 9.60 13.47 -10.26
C PHE A 229 8.25 13.24 -10.96
N ALA A 230 7.20 12.88 -10.21
CA ALA A 230 5.87 12.75 -10.79
C ALA A 230 5.44 14.06 -11.43
N GLU A 231 5.84 15.24 -10.92
CA GLU A 231 5.56 16.57 -11.51
C GLU A 231 6.14 16.77 -12.93
N ILE A 232 7.06 15.91 -13.37
CA ILE A 232 7.65 15.99 -14.70
C ILE A 232 6.62 15.58 -15.76
N ASP A 233 6.52 16.39 -16.82
CA ASP A 233 5.80 16.01 -18.03
C ASP A 233 6.60 14.92 -18.78
N TRP A 234 6.16 13.67 -18.61
CA TRP A 234 6.76 12.53 -19.30
C TRP A 234 6.32 12.50 -20.75
N LEU A 235 7.28 12.74 -21.66
CA LEU A 235 7.06 12.73 -23.10
C LEU A 235 7.82 11.57 -23.76
N PRO A 236 7.27 10.97 -24.81
CA PRO A 236 8.04 10.16 -25.75
C PRO A 236 9.28 10.93 -26.25
N VAL A 237 10.37 10.20 -26.51
CA VAL A 237 11.68 10.81 -26.84
C VAL A 237 11.59 11.71 -28.08
N ASP A 238 10.81 11.32 -29.09
CA ASP A 238 10.59 12.07 -30.32
C ASP A 238 9.80 13.37 -30.08
N GLU A 239 8.81 13.35 -29.19
CA GLU A 239 8.08 14.54 -28.75
C GLU A 239 8.97 15.49 -27.95
N ALA A 240 9.75 14.96 -27.01
CA ALA A 240 10.72 15.74 -26.23
C ALA A 240 11.77 16.41 -27.15
N VAL A 241 12.27 15.70 -28.16
CA VAL A 241 13.18 16.26 -29.18
C VAL A 241 12.50 17.36 -30.00
N THR A 242 11.24 17.17 -30.36
CA THR A 242 10.46 18.17 -31.11
C THR A 242 10.28 19.44 -30.28
N GLN A 243 9.92 19.31 -29.01
CA GLN A 243 9.75 20.44 -28.10
C GLN A 243 11.07 21.17 -27.81
N ALA A 244 12.17 20.44 -27.64
CA ALA A 244 13.49 21.02 -27.43
C ALA A 244 13.94 21.88 -28.63
N LYS A 245 13.72 21.38 -29.86
CA LYS A 245 13.98 22.14 -31.10
C LYS A 245 13.09 23.39 -31.20
N ALA A 246 11.79 23.24 -30.95
CA ALA A 246 10.83 24.35 -31.04
C ALA A 246 11.12 25.46 -30.01
N SER A 247 11.60 25.09 -28.82
CA SER A 247 11.94 26.02 -27.74
C SER A 247 13.39 26.51 -27.78
N ASN A 248 14.22 26.05 -28.73
CA ASN A 248 15.66 26.31 -28.79
C ASN A 248 16.39 26.03 -27.47
N ARG A 249 16.05 24.90 -26.82
CA ARG A 249 16.65 24.45 -25.55
C ARG A 249 17.44 23.17 -25.76
N PRO A 250 18.59 22.99 -25.08
CA PRO A 250 19.32 21.73 -25.10
C PRO A 250 18.55 20.63 -24.37
N ILE A 251 18.76 19.39 -24.78
CA ILE A 251 18.27 18.20 -24.06
C ILE A 251 19.36 17.76 -23.08
N HIS A 252 18.99 17.60 -21.81
CA HIS A 252 19.79 16.88 -20.82
C HIS A 252 19.23 15.46 -20.71
N ALA A 253 20.04 14.44 -20.99
CA ALA A 253 19.63 13.04 -20.89
C ALA A 253 20.23 12.41 -19.64
N ILE A 254 19.39 11.79 -18.82
CA ILE A 254 19.80 10.97 -17.68
C ILE A 254 19.39 9.53 -18.02
N LEU A 255 20.34 8.61 -17.95
CA LEU A 255 20.07 7.17 -18.05
C LEU A 255 20.08 6.59 -16.65
N VAL A 256 18.95 6.05 -16.22
CA VAL A 256 18.81 5.33 -14.95
C VAL A 256 18.62 3.84 -15.23
N TRP A 257 19.07 3.01 -14.28
CA TRP A 257 18.81 1.58 -14.27
C TRP A 257 17.81 1.32 -13.15
N GLY A 258 16.63 0.82 -13.49
CA GLY A 258 15.52 0.65 -12.55
C GLY A 258 14.38 1.64 -12.77
N CYS A 259 13.27 1.38 -12.10
CA CYS A 259 12.13 2.28 -11.99
C CYS A 259 12.48 3.51 -11.14
N LEU A 260 11.66 4.55 -11.23
CA LEU A 260 11.78 5.73 -10.36
C LEU A 260 10.75 5.70 -9.22
N ASP A 261 9.66 4.95 -9.38
CA ASP A 261 8.62 4.70 -8.38
C ASP A 261 8.85 3.36 -7.67
N ASP A 262 7.97 2.95 -6.75
CA ASP A 262 8.03 1.60 -6.16
C ASP A 262 7.57 0.57 -7.21
N GLU A 263 8.48 0.16 -8.09
CA GLU A 263 8.62 -1.27 -8.31
C GLU A 263 9.54 -1.78 -7.20
N SER A 264 9.27 -2.99 -6.74
CA SER A 264 10.10 -3.70 -5.77
C SER A 264 11.59 -3.32 -5.95
N CYS A 265 12.16 -2.67 -4.93
CA CYS A 265 13.40 -1.89 -4.87
C CYS A 265 14.63 -2.59 -5.45
#